data_AF-A0A4Y9M330-F1
#
_entry.id   AF-A0A4Y9M330-F1
#
_cell.length_a   1.000
_cell.length_b   1.000
_cell.length_c   1.000
_cell.angle_alpha   90.00
_cell.angle_beta   90.00
_cell.angle_gamma   90.00
#
_symmetry.space_group_name_H-M   'P 1'
#
loop_
_entity.id
_entity.type
_entity.pdbx_description
1 polymer ?
#
loop_
_entity_poly.entity_id
_entity_poly.type
_entity_poly.pdbx_seq_one_letter_code
_entity_poly.pdbx_strand_id
1 'polypeptide(L)'
;MTDEIRADVVQVLIDLVIAPSPDVLRRMQLLDRVTDAEQRAANDLILAALLASQDHRDRGMQVWDILLRRQWDSPPSWIQLFDELEERHVDQLRELYDVLPDGARHEFDRRYGRPEL
;
A
#
# COMPACT_ATOMS: atom_id res chain seq x y z
N MET A 1 15.58 -32.40 -10.03
CA MET A 1 14.11 -32.36 -10.15
C MET A 1 13.68 -31.05 -9.55
N THR A 2 13.14 -30.15 -10.37
CA THR A 2 12.54 -28.91 -9.86
C THR A 2 11.22 -29.33 -9.21
N ASP A 3 11.11 -29.26 -7.89
CA ASP A 3 9.81 -29.43 -7.24
C ASP A 3 8.89 -28.35 -7.78
N GLU A 4 7.75 -28.77 -8.34
CA GLU A 4 6.73 -27.88 -8.85
C GLU A 4 6.11 -27.12 -7.68
N ILE A 5 6.14 -25.79 -7.73
CA ILE A 5 5.59 -24.92 -6.68
C ILE A 5 4.07 -24.91 -6.81
N ARG A 6 3.37 -25.45 -5.81
CA ARG A 6 1.91 -25.44 -5.75
C ARG A 6 1.41 -24.08 -5.24
N ALA A 7 0.71 -23.35 -6.09
CA ALA A 7 0.24 -21.99 -5.78
C ALA A 7 -0.75 -21.93 -4.61
N ASP A 8 -1.58 -22.96 -4.43
CA ASP A 8 -2.53 -23.05 -3.31
C ASP A 8 -1.85 -23.26 -1.96
N VAL A 9 -0.76 -24.03 -1.91
CA VAL A 9 0.08 -24.19 -0.72
C VAL A 9 0.76 -22.87 -0.37
N VAL A 10 1.36 -22.21 -1.36
CA VAL A 10 1.98 -20.89 -1.20
C VAL A 10 0.96 -19.86 -0.69
N GLN A 11 -0.24 -19.83 -1.26
CA GLN A 11 -1.28 -18.90 -0.82
C GLN A 11 -1.72 -19.14 0.63
N VAL A 12 -1.88 -20.41 1.05
CA VAL A 12 -2.23 -20.73 2.45
C VAL A 12 -1.11 -20.31 3.41
N LEU A 13 0.16 -20.48 3.03
CA LEU A 13 1.30 -19.99 3.81
C LEU A 13 1.28 -18.46 3.97
N ILE A 14 0.98 -17.74 2.88
CA ILE A 14 0.85 -16.27 2.90
C ILE A 14 -0.31 -15.84 3.81
N ASP A 15 -1.49 -16.41 3.59
CA ASP A 15 -2.71 -16.02 4.32
C ASP A 15 -2.58 -16.31 5.83
N LEU A 16 -1.89 -17.39 6.20
CA LEU A 16 -1.63 -17.73 7.60
C LEU A 16 -0.79 -16.67 8.32
N VAL A 17 0.14 -16.03 7.60
CA VAL A 17 1.04 -15.00 8.16
C VAL A 17 0.40 -13.62 8.15
N ILE A 18 -0.26 -13.23 7.05
CA ILE A 18 -0.76 -11.87 6.85
C ILE A 18 -2.14 -11.67 7.51
N ALA A 19 -3.06 -12.61 7.34
CA ALA A 19 -4.45 -12.47 7.75
C ALA A 19 -5.08 -13.82 8.12
N PRO A 20 -4.63 -14.46 9.23
CA PRO A 20 -5.14 -15.76 9.61
C PRO A 20 -6.65 -15.71 9.85
N SER A 21 -7.37 -16.63 9.23
CA SER A 21 -8.83 -16.74 9.33
C SER A 21 -9.26 -18.20 9.53
N PRO A 22 -10.48 -18.46 10.03
CA PRO A 22 -11.00 -19.82 10.15
C PRO A 22 -10.98 -20.62 8.83
N ASP A 23 -11.10 -19.94 7.68
CA ASP A 23 -11.00 -20.57 6.36
C ASP A 23 -9.59 -21.04 6.03
N VAL A 24 -8.57 -20.27 6.42
CA VAL A 24 -7.16 -20.64 6.25
C VAL A 24 -6.84 -21.86 7.11
N LEU A 25 -7.34 -21.88 8.35
CA LEU A 25 -7.16 -23.02 9.26
C LEU A 25 -7.78 -24.32 8.70
N ARG A 26 -8.92 -24.22 8.02
CA ARG A 26 -9.57 -25.35 7.32
C ARG A 26 -8.79 -25.87 6.10
N ARG A 27 -7.74 -25.17 5.68
CA ARG A 27 -6.89 -25.53 4.54
C ARG A 27 -5.48 -25.97 4.97
N MET A 28 -5.21 -26.05 6.27
CA MET A 28 -3.89 -26.42 6.80
C MET A 28 -3.41 -27.81 6.37
N GLN A 29 -4.31 -28.72 5.99
CA GLN A 29 -3.95 -30.02 5.40
C GLN A 29 -3.11 -29.90 4.13
N LEU A 30 -3.19 -28.76 3.42
CA LEU A 30 -2.33 -28.49 2.26
C LEU A 30 -0.86 -28.31 2.67
N LEU A 31 -0.59 -28.05 3.95
CA LEU A 31 0.75 -27.80 4.48
C LEU A 31 1.52 -29.07 4.89
N ASP A 32 0.89 -30.25 4.88
CA ASP A 32 1.49 -31.52 5.35
C ASP A 32 2.73 -31.96 4.56
N ARG A 33 2.91 -31.43 3.34
CA ARG A 33 4.03 -31.73 2.44
C ARG A 33 4.60 -30.47 1.81
N VAL A 34 4.68 -29.36 2.55
CA VAL A 34 5.33 -28.13 2.06
C VAL A 34 6.79 -28.43 1.73
N THR A 35 7.20 -28.04 0.53
CA THR A 35 8.59 -28.11 0.08
C THR A 35 9.34 -26.84 0.45
N ASP A 36 10.68 -26.92 0.50
CA ASP A 36 11.53 -25.74 0.70
C ASP A 36 11.39 -24.70 -0.43
N ALA A 37 11.01 -25.14 -1.63
CA ALA A 37 10.75 -24.25 -2.75
C ALA A 37 9.47 -23.43 -2.53
N GLU A 38 8.39 -24.06 -2.06
CA GLU A 38 7.12 -23.40 -1.74
C GLU A 38 7.24 -22.47 -0.54
N GLN A 39 7.96 -22.88 0.51
CA GLN A 39 8.20 -22.02 1.67
C GLN A 39 8.98 -20.76 1.28
N ARG A 40 10.01 -20.89 0.43
CA ARG A 40 10.75 -19.73 -0.08
C ARG A 40 9.88 -18.83 -0.94
N ALA A 41 9.10 -19.40 -1.87
CA ALA A 41 8.18 -18.62 -2.70
C ALA A 41 7.16 -17.83 -1.84
N ALA A 42 6.60 -18.44 -0.81
CA ALA A 42 5.71 -17.76 0.14
C ALA A 42 6.41 -16.64 0.90
N ASN A 43 7.62 -16.88 1.42
CA ASN A 43 8.39 -15.87 2.15
C ASN A 43 8.75 -14.68 1.27
N ASP A 44 9.15 -14.91 0.01
CA ASP A 44 9.48 -13.84 -0.93
C ASP A 44 8.26 -12.96 -1.22
N LEU A 45 7.07 -13.58 -1.39
CA LEU A 45 5.81 -12.85 -1.59
C LEU A 45 5.36 -12.10 -0.34
N ILE A 46 5.50 -12.68 0.86
CA ILE A 46 5.22 -12.00 2.13
C ILE A 46 6.14 -10.78 2.28
N LEU A 47 7.44 -10.94 2.02
CA LEU A 47 8.40 -9.85 2.12
C LEU A 47 8.07 -8.73 1.12
N ALA A 48 7.75 -9.08 -0.13
CA ALA A 48 7.32 -8.12 -1.13
C ALA A 48 6.06 -7.35 -0.70
N ALA A 49 5.06 -8.03 -0.13
CA ALA A 49 3.83 -7.41 0.37
C ALA A 49 4.08 -6.48 1.57
N LEU A 50 4.97 -6.87 2.49
CA LEU A 50 5.37 -6.02 3.62
C LEU A 50 6.12 -4.77 3.16
N LEU A 51 7.05 -4.93 2.20
CA LEU A 51 7.79 -3.81 1.62
C LEU A 51 6.86 -2.86 0.87
N ALA A 52 5.94 -3.38 0.04
CA ALA A 52 4.94 -2.55 -0.64
C ALA A 52 4.03 -1.82 0.37
N SER A 53 3.65 -2.46 1.47
CA SER A 53 2.86 -1.83 2.54
C SER A 53 3.65 -0.76 3.30
N GLN A 54 4.97 -0.93 3.41
CA GLN A 54 5.84 0.11 3.97
C GLN A 54 5.98 1.28 3.00
N ASP A 55 6.29 1.02 1.73
CA ASP A 55 6.40 2.04 0.68
C ASP A 55 5.11 2.89 0.61
N HIS A 56 3.95 2.24 0.62
CA HIS A 56 2.66 2.93 0.63
C HIS A 56 2.48 3.82 1.87
N ARG A 57 2.89 3.36 3.06
CA ARG A 57 2.81 4.17 4.30
C ARG A 57 3.79 5.33 4.28
N ASP A 58 5.01 5.11 3.82
CA ASP A 58 6.05 6.13 3.75
C ASP A 58 5.65 7.23 2.75
N ARG A 59 5.12 6.83 1.58
CA ARG A 59 4.56 7.75 0.58
C ARG A 59 3.32 8.50 1.12
N GLY A 60 2.45 7.82 1.85
CA GLY A 60 1.32 8.46 2.53
C GLY A 60 1.75 9.50 3.57
N MET A 61 2.85 9.25 4.29
CA MET A 61 3.44 10.22 5.21
C MET A 61 4.01 11.43 4.47
N GLN A 62 4.68 11.23 3.34
CA GLN A 62 5.17 12.32 2.48
C GLN A 62 4.04 13.22 1.99
N VAL A 63 2.87 12.67 1.65
CA VAL A 63 1.68 13.47 1.32
C VAL A 63 1.31 14.41 2.45
N TRP A 64 1.29 13.91 3.70
CA TRP A 64 0.98 14.73 4.85
C TRP A 64 2.03 15.80 5.13
N ASP A 65 3.32 15.50 4.94
CA ASP A 65 4.40 16.49 5.06
C ASP A 65 4.27 17.61 4.01
N ILE A 66 3.83 17.27 2.79
CA ILE A 66 3.59 18.25 1.72
C ILE A 66 2.37 19.12 2.04
N LEU A 67 1.30 18.54 2.58
CA LEU A 67 0.05 19.27 2.85
C LEU A 67 0.14 20.11 4.15
N LEU A 68 0.74 19.58 5.21
CA LEU A 68 0.78 20.19 6.55
C LEU A 68 2.04 21.06 6.75
N ARG A 69 2.23 22.04 5.87
CA ARG A 69 3.43 22.90 5.84
C ARG A 69 3.54 23.90 6.98
N ARG A 70 2.43 24.13 7.70
CA ARG A 70 2.36 25.03 8.86
C ARG A 70 1.54 24.42 9.98
N GLN A 71 1.72 24.95 11.18
CA GLN A 71 0.83 24.64 12.28
C GLN A 71 -0.52 25.33 12.08
N TRP A 72 -1.59 24.60 12.34
CA TRP A 72 -2.96 25.08 12.23
C TRP A 72 -3.62 25.05 13.60
N ASP A 73 -4.24 26.15 14.00
CA ASP A 73 -4.99 26.24 15.26
C ASP A 73 -6.30 25.43 15.24
N SER A 74 -6.76 25.06 14.04
CA SER A 74 -7.91 24.19 13.81
C SER A 74 -7.67 23.32 12.58
N PRO A 75 -8.30 22.14 12.45
CA PRO A 75 -8.10 21.28 11.28
C PRO A 75 -8.43 22.02 9.97
N PRO A 76 -7.47 22.18 9.04
CA PRO A 76 -7.70 22.89 7.80
C PRO A 76 -8.62 22.11 6.85
N SER A 77 -9.33 22.83 6.00
CA SER A 77 -10.03 22.24 4.86
C SER A 77 -9.06 21.88 3.72
N TRP A 78 -9.45 20.95 2.85
CA TRP A 78 -8.66 20.60 1.67
C TRP A 78 -8.41 21.80 0.76
N ILE A 79 -9.39 22.71 0.63
CA ILE A 79 -9.23 23.96 -0.14
C ILE A 79 -8.09 24.80 0.45
N GLN A 80 -8.07 25.00 1.76
CA GLN A 80 -7.02 25.77 2.45
C GLN A 80 -5.65 25.12 2.33
N LEU A 81 -5.58 23.79 2.45
CA LEU A 81 -4.34 23.05 2.26
C LEU A 81 -3.79 23.25 0.84
N PHE A 82 -4.65 23.16 -0.18
CA PHE A 82 -4.25 23.30 -1.58
C PHE A 82 -3.95 24.74 -2.01
N ASP A 83 -4.58 25.74 -1.38
CA ASP A 83 -4.32 27.16 -1.65
C ASP A 83 -2.89 27.58 -1.25
N GLU A 84 -2.25 26.83 -0.34
CA GLU A 84 -0.89 27.10 0.13
C GLU A 84 0.19 26.33 -0.66
N LEU A 85 -0.20 25.48 -1.60
CA LEU A 85 0.74 24.69 -2.38
C LEU A 85 1.38 25.55 -3.48
N GLU A 86 2.70 25.71 -3.40
CA GLU A 86 3.50 26.12 -4.56
C GLU A 86 3.50 25.03 -5.65
N GLU A 87 3.77 25.40 -6.91
CA GLU A 87 3.75 24.49 -8.07
C GLU A 87 4.58 23.21 -7.85
N ARG A 88 5.79 23.33 -7.27
CA ARG A 88 6.65 22.18 -6.96
C ARG A 88 5.98 21.15 -6.05
N HIS A 89 5.10 21.57 -5.16
CA HIS A 89 4.38 20.66 -4.26
C HIS A 89 3.23 19.98 -4.99
N VAL A 90 2.60 20.67 -5.94
CA VAL A 90 1.59 20.06 -6.81
C VAL A 90 2.20 18.95 -7.66
N ASP A 91 3.41 19.16 -8.19
CA ASP A 91 4.13 18.12 -8.94
C ASP A 91 4.48 16.91 -8.05
N GLN A 92 4.95 17.15 -6.82
CA GLN A 92 5.19 16.07 -5.85
C GLN A 92 3.91 15.30 -5.50
N LEU A 93 2.78 15.99 -5.30
CA LEU A 93 1.50 15.33 -5.05
C LEU A 93 0.99 14.56 -6.28
N ARG A 94 1.36 14.97 -7.50
CA ARG A 94 1.05 14.22 -8.72
C ARG A 94 1.75 12.85 -8.73
N GLU A 95 3.02 12.81 -8.33
CA GLU A 95 3.79 11.56 -8.20
C GLU A 95 3.23 10.65 -7.08
N LEU A 96 2.64 11.26 -6.05
CA LEU A 96 2.03 10.58 -4.92
C LEU A 96 0.50 10.38 -5.07
N TYR A 97 -0.04 10.53 -6.29
CA TYR A 97 -1.49 10.55 -6.50
C TYR A 97 -2.22 9.29 -6.02
N ASP A 98 -1.59 8.12 -6.17
CA ASP A 98 -2.12 6.82 -5.76
C ASP A 98 -2.35 6.72 -4.24
N VAL A 99 -1.52 7.41 -3.45
CA VAL A 99 -1.56 7.41 -1.98
C VAL A 99 -2.29 8.62 -1.37
N LEU A 100 -2.87 9.51 -2.18
CA LEU A 100 -3.60 10.67 -1.65
C LEU A 100 -4.84 10.23 -0.84
N PRO A 101 -5.08 10.84 0.33
CA PRO A 101 -6.36 10.71 1.04
C PRO A 101 -7.52 11.14 0.13
N ASP A 102 -8.68 10.48 0.23
CA ASP A 102 -9.82 10.70 -0.68
C ASP A 102 -10.21 12.17 -0.84
N GLY A 103 -10.23 12.92 0.25
CA GLY A 103 -10.54 14.35 0.21
C GLY A 103 -9.48 15.20 -0.51
N ALA A 104 -8.19 14.87 -0.34
CA ALA A 104 -7.11 15.50 -1.08
C ALA A 104 -7.16 15.13 -2.57
N ARG A 105 -7.48 13.88 -2.89
CA ARG A 105 -7.62 13.37 -4.26
C ARG A 105 -8.73 14.08 -5.01
N HIS A 106 -9.91 14.22 -4.39
CA HIS A 106 -11.02 14.98 -4.97
C HIS A 106 -10.65 16.45 -5.24
N GLU A 107 -9.94 17.09 -4.31
CA GLU A 107 -9.51 18.47 -4.49
C GLU A 107 -8.42 18.60 -5.57
N PHE A 108 -7.50 17.63 -5.64
CA PHE A 108 -6.50 17.53 -6.69
C PHE A 108 -7.17 17.39 -8.06
N ASP A 109 -8.10 16.45 -8.21
CA ASP A 109 -8.84 16.21 -9.46
C ASP A 109 -9.63 17.46 -9.88
N ARG A 110 -10.25 18.15 -8.92
CA ARG A 110 -11.00 19.39 -9.19
C ARG A 110 -10.12 20.51 -9.73
N ARG A 111 -8.87 20.63 -9.27
CA ARG A 111 -7.96 21.73 -9.63
C ARG A 111 -7.07 21.42 -10.82
N TYR A 112 -6.56 20.19 -10.90
CA TYR A 112 -5.47 19.80 -11.79
C TYR A 112 -5.85 18.66 -12.74
N GLY A 113 -6.99 18.01 -12.52
CA GLY A 113 -7.39 16.79 -13.21
C GLY A 113 -6.62 15.56 -12.74
N ARG A 114 -7.14 14.38 -13.09
CA ARG A 114 -6.50 13.11 -12.76
C ARG A 114 -5.23 12.92 -13.60
N PRO A 115 -4.08 12.57 -12.99
CA PRO A 115 -2.88 12.30 -13.76
C PRO A 115 -3.02 11.03 -14.60
N GLU A 116 -2.44 11.06 -15.79
CA GLU A 116 -2.17 9.85 -16.58
C GLU A 116 -0.99 9.13 -15.91
N LEU A 117 -1.28 7.97 -15.29
CA LEU A 117 -0.31 7.11 -14.62
C LEU A 117 0.23 6.04 -15.56
#